data_AF-A0A9D6R5T2-F1
#
_entry.id   AF-A0A9D6R5T2-F1
#
_cell.length_a   1.000
_cell.length_b   1.000
_cell.length_c   1.000
_cell.angle_alpha   90.00
_cell.angle_beta   90.00
_cell.angle_gamma   90.00
#
_symmetry.space_group_name_H-M   'P 1'
#
loop_
_entity.id
_entity.type
_entity.pdbx_description
1 polymer ?
#
loop_
_entity_poly.entity_id
_entity_poly.type
_entity_poly.pdbx_seq_one_letter_code
_entity_poly.pdbx_strand_id
1 'polypeptide(L)'
;MNSAELLQSVQSSRDELMRAIEGLTEAEMSAAGVMEGWSVKDVLSHITAWEAEWLKAWGQHKAGKRPVLVETDAEVDAQNAQWLKNNKKKPLDKVLADLHGARKQTIRQIENLTEDDLNRVGKFAWLRDRTLADFIAGETFTHEREHAAQIWAWRENRNRD
;
A
#
# COMPACT_ATOMS: atom_id res chain seq x y z
N MET A 1 6.41 -19.16 -0.48
CA MET A 1 6.34 -18.12 0.56
C MET A 1 5.44 -18.61 1.69
N ASN A 2 5.89 -18.59 2.93
CA ASN A 2 5.03 -18.85 4.09
C ASN A 2 4.58 -17.55 4.77
N SER A 3 3.69 -17.65 5.76
CA SER A 3 3.17 -16.48 6.47
C SER A 3 4.25 -15.70 7.21
N ALA A 4 5.28 -16.36 7.75
CA ALA A 4 6.40 -15.69 8.42
C ALA A 4 7.26 -14.87 7.46
N GLU A 5 7.59 -15.42 6.29
CA GLU A 5 8.32 -14.70 5.22
C GLU A 5 7.52 -13.50 4.69
N LEU A 6 6.21 -13.68 4.53
CA LEU A 6 5.30 -12.61 4.12
C LEU A 6 5.20 -11.50 5.19
N LEU A 7 5.08 -11.88 6.47
CA LEU A 7 5.10 -10.95 7.61
C LEU A 7 6.40 -10.15 7.68
N GLN A 8 7.54 -10.81 7.50
CA GLN A 8 8.83 -10.14 7.45
C GLN A 8 8.89 -9.14 6.29
N SER A 9 8.36 -9.49 5.12
CA SER A 9 8.35 -8.62 3.94
C SER A 9 7.48 -7.37 4.14
N VAL A 10 6.28 -7.53 4.71
CA VAL A 10 5.42 -6.37 5.04
C VAL A 10 5.98 -5.54 6.20
N GLN A 11 6.69 -6.12 7.17
CA GLN A 11 7.30 -5.32 8.24
C GLN A 11 8.49 -4.50 7.74
N SER A 12 9.41 -5.14 7.02
CA SER A 12 10.60 -4.49 6.47
C SER A 12 10.28 -3.36 5.49
N SER A 13 9.31 -3.56 4.58
CA SER A 13 8.85 -2.48 3.69
C SER A 13 8.26 -1.28 4.45
N ARG A 14 7.55 -1.52 5.57
CA ARG A 14 7.08 -0.41 6.42
C ARG A 14 8.26 0.37 6.97
N ASP A 15 9.23 -0.34 7.53
CA ASP A 15 10.40 0.28 8.15
C ASP A 15 11.20 1.09 7.12
N GLU A 16 11.35 0.57 5.90
CA GLU A 16 11.96 1.27 4.77
C GLU A 16 11.20 2.56 4.41
N LEU A 17 9.87 2.52 4.31
CA LEU A 17 9.06 3.73 4.07
C LEU A 17 9.17 4.74 5.22
N MET A 18 9.13 4.27 6.48
CA MET A 18 9.24 5.14 7.64
C MET A 18 10.60 5.84 7.69
N ARG A 19 11.69 5.13 7.35
CA ARG A 19 13.02 5.73 7.18
C ARG A 19 13.04 6.76 6.05
N ALA A 20 12.36 6.50 4.94
CA ALA A 20 12.28 7.44 3.82
C ALA A 20 11.65 8.78 4.19
N ILE A 21 10.75 8.81 5.19
CA ILE A 21 10.11 10.04 5.66
C ILE A 21 10.70 10.59 6.97
N GLU A 22 11.65 9.89 7.59
CA GLU A 22 12.24 10.27 8.86
C GLU A 22 12.97 11.62 8.76
N GLY A 23 12.69 12.50 9.72
CA GLY A 23 13.29 13.84 9.80
C GLY A 23 12.66 14.89 8.88
N LEU A 24 11.68 14.54 8.05
CA LEU A 24 10.94 15.53 7.26
C LEU A 24 9.97 16.32 8.15
N THR A 25 9.89 17.63 7.94
CA THR A 25 8.87 18.48 8.56
C THR A 25 7.52 18.30 7.86
N GLU A 26 6.42 18.69 8.53
CA GLU A 26 5.08 18.64 7.94
C GLU A 26 4.97 19.47 6.64
N ALA A 27 5.65 20.62 6.59
CA ALA A 27 5.70 21.47 5.40
C ALA A 27 6.36 20.74 4.23
N GLU A 28 7.46 20.04 4.47
CA GLU A 28 8.15 19.25 3.46
C GLU A 28 7.34 18.04 3.02
N MET A 29 6.70 17.34 3.96
CA MET A 29 5.81 16.22 3.63
C MET A 29 4.58 16.65 2.82
N SER A 30 4.22 17.93 2.89
CA SER A 30 3.11 18.52 2.13
C SER A 30 3.56 19.20 0.83
N ALA A 31 4.86 19.34 0.59
CA ALA A 31 5.39 19.94 -0.63
C ALA A 31 5.20 18.99 -1.82
N ALA A 32 4.73 19.53 -2.94
CA ALA A 32 4.57 18.77 -4.18
C ALA A 32 5.93 18.41 -4.80
N GLY A 33 5.98 17.29 -5.55
CA GLY A 33 7.11 16.97 -6.43
C GLY A 33 7.73 15.59 -6.23
N VAL A 34 7.15 14.72 -5.41
CA VAL A 34 7.62 13.33 -5.27
C VAL A 34 7.38 12.53 -6.54
N MET A 35 6.16 12.60 -7.08
CA MET A 35 5.76 11.95 -8.33
C MET A 35 4.60 12.73 -8.94
N GLU A 36 4.71 13.18 -10.20
CA GLU A 36 3.61 13.84 -10.92
C GLU A 36 2.89 14.94 -10.11
N GLY A 37 3.64 15.71 -9.31
CA GLY A 37 3.11 16.78 -8.47
C GLY A 37 2.51 16.33 -7.12
N TRP A 38 2.58 15.06 -6.78
CA TRP A 38 2.17 14.53 -5.47
C TRP A 38 3.18 14.92 -4.39
N SER A 39 2.67 15.17 -3.19
CA SER A 39 3.48 15.31 -1.99
C SER A 39 3.76 13.96 -1.33
N VAL A 40 4.69 13.90 -0.37
CA VAL A 40 4.91 12.70 0.45
C VAL A 40 3.60 12.27 1.11
N LYS A 41 2.83 13.23 1.66
CA LYS A 41 1.51 12.96 2.27
C LYS A 41 0.52 12.32 1.29
N ASP A 42 0.52 12.77 0.04
CA ASP A 42 -0.34 12.20 -1.01
C ASP A 42 0.07 10.75 -1.31
N VAL A 43 1.39 10.50 -1.43
CA VAL A 43 1.95 9.14 -1.64
C VAL A 43 1.61 8.21 -0.47
N LEU A 44 1.75 8.66 0.78
CA LEU A 44 1.39 7.85 1.95
C LEU A 44 -0.11 7.51 1.97
N SER A 45 -0.97 8.46 1.59
CA SER A 45 -2.41 8.22 1.48
C SER A 45 -2.74 7.20 0.40
N HIS A 46 -2.03 7.24 -0.72
CA HIS A 46 -2.17 6.31 -1.84
C HIS A 46 -1.75 4.88 -1.48
N ILE A 47 -0.57 4.70 -0.89
CA ILE A 47 -0.11 3.38 -0.39
C ILE A 47 -1.15 2.80 0.58
N THR A 48 -1.67 3.63 1.50
CA THR A 48 -2.68 3.21 2.47
C THR A 48 -3.97 2.75 1.78
N ALA A 49 -4.38 3.43 0.70
CA ALA A 49 -5.61 3.10 -0.02
C ALA A 49 -5.52 1.73 -0.73
N TRP A 50 -4.38 1.43 -1.38
CA TRP A 50 -4.15 0.14 -2.01
C TRP A 50 -4.04 -1.01 -0.99
N GLU A 51 -3.32 -0.79 0.12
CA GLU A 51 -3.29 -1.77 1.22
C GLU A 51 -4.69 -2.02 1.80
N ALA A 52 -5.57 -1.01 1.82
CA ALA A 52 -6.97 -1.15 2.21
C ALA A 52 -7.83 -1.89 1.17
N GLU A 53 -7.53 -1.81 -0.13
CA GLU A 53 -8.22 -2.59 -1.16
C GLU A 53 -7.92 -4.09 -1.02
N TRP A 54 -6.68 -4.46 -0.67
CA TRP A 54 -6.38 -5.84 -0.24
C TRP A 54 -7.28 -6.29 0.92
N LEU A 55 -7.32 -5.50 2.01
CA LEU A 55 -8.11 -5.83 3.20
C LEU A 55 -9.61 -5.95 2.89
N LYS A 56 -10.12 -5.08 2.03
CA LYS A 56 -11.51 -5.07 1.57
C LYS A 56 -11.82 -6.31 0.74
N ALA A 57 -10.98 -6.63 -0.24
CA ALA A 57 -11.14 -7.82 -1.08
C ALA A 57 -11.13 -9.10 -0.22
N TRP A 58 -10.17 -9.20 0.70
CA TRP A 58 -10.10 -10.32 1.63
C TRP A 58 -11.31 -10.40 2.57
N GLY A 59 -11.78 -9.26 3.08
CA GLY A 59 -12.99 -9.17 3.90
C GLY A 59 -14.24 -9.63 3.15
N GLN A 60 -14.41 -9.22 1.89
CA GLN A 60 -15.51 -9.68 1.03
C GLN A 60 -15.45 -11.19 0.81
N HIS A 61 -14.26 -11.73 0.50
CA HIS A 61 -14.06 -13.16 0.32
C HIS A 61 -14.47 -13.96 1.57
N LYS A 62 -13.99 -13.57 2.75
CA LYS A 62 -14.35 -14.23 4.03
C LYS A 62 -15.84 -14.15 4.35
N ALA A 63 -16.53 -13.13 3.86
CA ALA A 63 -17.98 -12.98 3.98
C ALA A 63 -18.77 -13.80 2.94
N GLY A 64 -18.11 -14.66 2.16
CA GLY A 64 -18.74 -15.45 1.10
C GLY A 64 -19.15 -14.63 -0.13
N LYS A 65 -18.66 -13.39 -0.25
CA LYS A 65 -18.94 -12.51 -1.38
C LYS A 65 -17.80 -12.58 -2.39
N ARG A 66 -18.12 -12.40 -3.67
CA ARG A 66 -17.10 -12.21 -4.71
C ARG A 66 -16.42 -10.84 -4.49
N PRO A 67 -15.09 -10.79 -4.33
CA PRO A 67 -14.39 -9.52 -4.23
C PRO A 67 -14.57 -8.65 -5.47
N VAL A 68 -14.65 -7.33 -5.26
CA VAL A 68 -14.67 -6.34 -6.34
C VAL A 68 -13.28 -5.73 -6.43
N LEU A 69 -12.60 -5.99 -7.54
CA LEU A 69 -11.25 -5.49 -7.81
C LEU A 69 -11.31 -4.39 -8.86
N VAL A 70 -10.31 -3.50 -8.80
CA VAL A 70 -9.95 -2.61 -9.90
C VAL A 70 -9.10 -3.44 -10.85
N GLU A 71 -9.48 -3.56 -12.13
CA GLU A 71 -8.87 -4.55 -13.03
C GLU A 71 -8.11 -3.94 -14.21
N THR A 72 -8.45 -2.70 -14.61
CA THR A 72 -7.84 -2.03 -15.77
C THR A 72 -7.05 -0.79 -15.37
N ASP A 73 -6.03 -0.45 -16.15
CA ASP A 73 -5.22 0.76 -15.94
C ASP A 73 -6.08 2.04 -15.86
N ALA A 74 -7.12 2.14 -16.69
CA ALA A 74 -8.04 3.26 -16.67
C ALA A 74 -8.84 3.36 -15.35
N GLU A 75 -9.24 2.22 -14.78
CA GLU A 75 -9.91 2.20 -13.47
C GLU A 75 -8.92 2.51 -12.34
N VAL A 76 -7.69 2.01 -12.42
CA VAL A 76 -6.59 2.33 -11.49
C VAL A 76 -6.36 3.85 -11.46
N ASP A 77 -6.19 4.47 -12.62
CA ASP A 77 -5.96 5.92 -12.74
C ASP A 77 -7.14 6.73 -12.21
N ALA A 78 -8.37 6.35 -12.57
CA ALA A 78 -9.58 7.00 -12.08
C ALA A 78 -9.70 6.89 -10.55
N GLN A 79 -9.40 5.71 -10.00
CA GLN A 79 -9.47 5.45 -8.57
C GLN A 79 -8.39 6.24 -7.81
N ASN A 80 -7.16 6.28 -8.31
CA ASN A 80 -6.05 7.08 -7.77
C ASN A 80 -6.38 8.57 -7.77
N ALA A 81 -6.88 9.11 -8.88
CA ALA A 81 -7.30 10.51 -8.98
C ALA A 81 -8.42 10.85 -7.98
N GLN A 82 -9.38 9.93 -7.81
CA GLN A 82 -10.47 10.11 -6.86
C GLN A 82 -9.98 10.10 -5.40
N TRP A 83 -9.07 9.19 -5.05
CA TRP A 83 -8.46 9.15 -3.72
C TRP A 83 -7.59 10.36 -3.44
N LEU A 84 -6.79 10.81 -4.40
CA LEU A 84 -5.99 12.02 -4.29
C LEU A 84 -6.89 13.23 -3.98
N LYS A 85 -7.98 13.39 -4.74
CA LYS A 85 -8.97 14.46 -4.52
C LYS A 85 -9.58 14.39 -3.12
N ASN A 86 -9.97 13.20 -2.68
CA ASN A 86 -10.62 13.00 -1.37
C ASN A 86 -9.66 13.24 -0.20
N ASN A 87 -8.39 12.88 -0.35
CA ASN A 87 -7.40 12.97 0.71
C ASN A 87 -6.57 14.27 0.68
N LYS A 88 -6.72 15.13 -0.34
CA LYS A 88 -5.87 16.33 -0.49
C LYS A 88 -5.85 17.22 0.76
N LYS A 89 -7.02 17.40 1.38
CA LYS A 89 -7.21 18.21 2.61
C LYS A 89 -7.04 17.41 3.90
N LYS A 90 -6.76 16.10 3.84
CA LYS A 90 -6.56 15.28 5.03
C LYS A 90 -5.28 15.76 5.76
N PRO A 91 -5.35 16.01 7.08
CA PRO A 91 -4.19 16.35 7.90
C PRO A 91 -3.15 15.21 7.91
N LEU A 92 -1.86 15.56 8.02
CA LEU A 92 -0.77 14.59 7.96
C LEU A 92 -0.85 13.54 9.08
N ASP A 93 -1.21 13.95 10.30
CA ASP A 93 -1.40 13.04 11.44
C ASP A 93 -2.46 11.97 11.16
N LYS A 94 -3.54 12.34 10.47
CA LYS A 94 -4.59 11.39 10.05
C LYS A 94 -4.11 10.44 8.96
N VAL A 95 -3.32 10.93 8.01
CA VAL A 95 -2.72 10.07 6.98
C VAL A 95 -1.80 9.03 7.62
N LEU A 96 -0.93 9.43 8.55
CA LEU A 96 -0.06 8.52 9.28
C LEU A 96 -0.85 7.54 10.16
N ALA A 97 -1.91 8.00 10.82
CA ALA A 97 -2.78 7.13 11.61
C ALA A 97 -3.45 6.05 10.75
N ASP A 98 -3.98 6.43 9.58
CA ASP A 98 -4.58 5.51 8.62
C ASP A 98 -3.55 4.48 8.10
N LEU A 99 -2.35 4.96 7.75
CA LEU A 99 -1.21 4.16 7.31
C LEU A 99 -0.85 3.06 8.34
N HIS A 100 -0.69 3.43 9.61
CA HIS A 100 -0.44 2.47 10.69
C HIS A 100 -1.63 1.54 10.94
N GLY A 101 -2.85 2.06 10.85
CA GLY A 101 -4.09 1.31 11.04
C GLY A 101 -4.28 0.20 10.01
N ALA A 102 -3.99 0.50 8.74
CA ALA A 102 -4.01 -0.46 7.64
C ALA A 102 -2.99 -1.58 7.88
N ARG A 103 -1.72 -1.23 8.18
CA ARG A 103 -0.66 -2.25 8.43
C ARG A 103 -1.01 -3.20 9.58
N LYS A 104 -1.55 -2.68 10.68
CA LYS A 104 -1.99 -3.51 11.81
C LYS A 104 -3.08 -4.50 11.38
N GLN A 105 -4.01 -4.10 10.52
CA GLN A 105 -5.04 -5.00 10.01
C GLN A 105 -4.45 -6.03 9.06
N THR A 106 -3.55 -5.63 8.17
CA THR A 106 -2.84 -6.51 7.23
C THR A 106 -2.08 -7.62 7.94
N ILE A 107 -1.28 -7.28 8.95
CA ILE A 107 -0.53 -8.25 9.77
C ILE A 107 -1.49 -9.29 10.38
N ARG A 108 -2.57 -8.83 11.03
CA ARG A 108 -3.57 -9.75 11.62
C ARG A 108 -4.21 -10.68 10.60
N GLN A 109 -4.41 -10.24 9.36
CA GLN A 109 -4.94 -11.13 8.33
C GLN A 109 -3.90 -12.18 7.90
N ILE A 110 -2.66 -11.76 7.69
CA ILE A 110 -1.56 -12.63 7.22
C ILE A 110 -1.24 -13.73 8.24
N GLU A 111 -1.28 -13.42 9.55
CA GLU A 111 -1.03 -14.39 10.63
C GLU A 111 -1.94 -15.63 10.56
N ASN A 112 -3.11 -15.52 9.92
CA ASN A 112 -4.08 -16.59 9.81
C ASN A 112 -4.04 -17.33 8.46
N LEU A 113 -3.12 -16.97 7.56
CA LEU A 113 -2.99 -17.60 6.23
C LEU A 113 -2.05 -18.81 6.29
N THR A 114 -2.49 -19.90 5.67
CA THR A 114 -1.66 -21.09 5.48
C THR A 114 -0.78 -20.96 4.23
N GLU A 115 0.27 -21.78 4.12
CA GLU A 115 1.06 -21.85 2.88
C GLU A 115 0.20 -22.22 1.66
N ASP A 116 -0.80 -23.07 1.84
CA ASP A 116 -1.75 -23.42 0.77
C ASP A 116 -2.67 -22.25 0.40
N ASP A 117 -3.07 -21.40 1.35
CA ASP A 117 -3.75 -20.13 1.03
C ASP A 117 -2.84 -19.23 0.19
N LEU A 118 -1.59 -19.11 0.58
CA LEU A 118 -0.67 -18.16 -0.02
C LEU A 118 -0.24 -18.55 -1.43
N ASN A 119 0.05 -19.83 -1.70
CA ASN A 119 0.77 -20.23 -2.91
C ASN A 119 -0.06 -21.05 -3.92
N ARG A 120 -1.25 -21.56 -3.56
CA ARG A 120 -2.03 -22.39 -4.50
C ARG A 120 -2.79 -21.52 -5.51
N VAL A 121 -2.28 -21.49 -6.74
CA VAL A 121 -2.96 -20.90 -7.90
C VAL A 121 -4.36 -21.51 -8.05
N GLY A 122 -5.36 -20.68 -8.36
CA GLY A 122 -6.74 -21.11 -8.56
C GLY A 122 -7.51 -21.46 -7.28
N LYS A 123 -6.89 -21.43 -6.09
CA LYS A 123 -7.61 -21.64 -4.82
C LYS A 123 -8.71 -20.60 -4.61
N PHE A 124 -8.40 -19.36 -4.95
CA PHE A 124 -9.34 -18.25 -4.93
C PHE A 124 -9.67 -17.84 -6.35
N ALA A 125 -10.85 -18.24 -6.85
CA ALA A 125 -11.25 -18.01 -8.24
C ALA A 125 -11.20 -16.52 -8.68
N TRP A 126 -11.35 -15.59 -7.74
CA TRP A 126 -11.29 -14.15 -8.00
C TRP A 126 -9.87 -13.62 -8.26
N LEU A 127 -8.82 -14.42 -7.99
CA LEU A 127 -7.43 -14.09 -8.32
C LEU A 127 -7.00 -14.54 -9.72
N ARG A 128 -7.85 -15.29 -10.44
CA ARG A 128 -7.53 -15.89 -11.74
C ARG A 128 -6.26 -16.72 -11.65
N ASP A 129 -5.20 -16.34 -12.36
CA ASP A 129 -3.93 -17.07 -12.44
C ASP A 129 -2.89 -16.61 -11.40
N ARG A 130 -3.24 -15.65 -10.52
CA ARG A 130 -2.35 -15.14 -9.45
C ARG A 130 -2.49 -15.95 -8.17
N THR A 131 -1.40 -16.03 -7.40
CA THR A 131 -1.46 -16.51 -6.02
C THR A 131 -1.96 -15.42 -5.07
N LEU A 132 -2.42 -15.79 -3.88
CA LEU A 132 -2.78 -14.80 -2.86
C LEU A 132 -1.54 -14.00 -2.41
N ALA A 133 -0.39 -14.66 -2.32
CA ALA A 133 0.89 -14.03 -2.00
C ALA A 133 1.25 -12.91 -3.00
N ASP A 134 1.09 -13.15 -4.31
CA ASP A 134 1.37 -12.14 -5.34
C ASP A 134 0.44 -10.93 -5.22
N PHE A 135 -0.84 -11.17 -4.95
CA PHE A 135 -1.79 -10.09 -4.73
C PHE A 135 -1.44 -9.27 -3.50
N ILE A 136 -1.17 -9.90 -2.36
CA ILE A 136 -0.74 -9.20 -1.14
C ILE A 136 0.55 -8.41 -1.40
N ALA A 137 1.51 -8.99 -2.11
CA ALA A 137 2.77 -8.32 -2.44
C ALA A 137 2.57 -7.03 -3.24
N GLY A 138 1.73 -7.10 -4.28
CA GLY A 138 1.36 -5.95 -5.11
C GLY A 138 0.66 -4.85 -4.34
N GLU A 139 -0.25 -5.19 -3.44
CA GLU A 139 -1.01 -4.20 -2.66
C GLU A 139 -0.26 -3.69 -1.41
N THR A 140 0.90 -4.26 -1.07
CA THR A 140 1.64 -3.93 0.15
C THR A 140 3.12 -3.66 -0.13
N PHE A 141 4.00 -4.65 0.09
CA PHE A 141 5.42 -4.41 0.26
C PHE A 141 6.17 -4.12 -1.04
N THR A 142 5.71 -4.58 -2.20
CA THR A 142 6.38 -4.26 -3.47
C THR A 142 6.10 -2.81 -3.85
N HIS A 143 4.83 -2.42 -3.78
CA HIS A 143 4.35 -1.07 -4.08
C HIS A 143 4.84 -0.04 -3.05
N GLU A 144 4.86 -0.39 -1.77
CA GLU A 144 5.43 0.47 -0.72
C GLU A 144 6.93 0.73 -0.93
N ARG A 145 7.70 -0.28 -1.34
CA ARG A 145 9.14 -0.12 -1.64
C ARG A 145 9.40 0.77 -2.85
N GLU A 146 8.60 0.63 -3.90
CA GLU A 146 8.67 1.50 -5.08
C GLU A 146 8.51 2.97 -4.67
N HIS A 147 7.48 3.29 -3.88
CA HIS A 147 7.24 4.64 -3.43
C HIS A 147 8.25 5.14 -2.39
N ALA A 148 8.76 4.27 -1.52
CA ALA A 148 9.86 4.64 -0.62
C ALA A 148 11.10 5.07 -1.42
N ALA A 149 11.43 4.36 -2.52
CA ALA A 149 12.52 4.75 -3.40
C ALA A 149 12.27 6.09 -4.10
N GLN A 150 11.04 6.36 -4.54
CA GLN A 150 10.67 7.67 -5.13
C GLN A 150 10.82 8.81 -4.11
N ILE A 151 10.42 8.59 -2.85
CA ILE A 151 10.60 9.59 -1.77
C ILE A 151 12.10 9.84 -1.53
N TRP A 152 12.93 8.81 -1.49
CA TRP A 152 14.38 8.97 -1.37
C TRP A 152 14.98 9.78 -2.52
N ALA A 153 14.64 9.45 -3.75
CA ALA A 153 15.09 10.19 -4.93
C ALA A 153 14.68 11.68 -4.87
N TRP A 154 13.46 11.95 -4.43
CA TRP A 154 12.98 13.33 -4.20
C TRP A 154 13.80 14.07 -3.13
N ARG A 155 14.13 13.41 -2.00
CA ARG A 155 14.98 14.01 -0.95
C ARG A 155 16.37 14.35 -1.47
N GLU A 156 16.99 13.44 -2.21
CA GLU A 156 18.33 13.64 -2.77
C GLU A 156 18.37 14.83 -3.73
N ASN A 157 17.34 14.97 -4.59
CA ASN A 157 17.25 16.08 -5.52
C ASN A 157 17.09 17.43 -4.79
N ARG A 158 16.29 17.47 -3.72
CA ARG A 158 16.10 18.69 -2.91
C ARG A 158 17.35 19.15 -2.16
N ASN A 159 18.25 18.25 -1.81
CA ASN A 159 19.47 18.57 -1.08
C ASN A 159 20.60 19.05 -2.01
N ARG A 160 20.40 19.03 -3.33
CA ARG A 160 21.37 19.48 -4.34
C ARG A 160 21.14 20.93 -4.77
N ASP A 161 20.01 21.52 -4.39
CA ASP A 161 19.63 22.91 -4.63
C ASP A 161 19.99 23.80 -3.42
#